data_AF-A0A2C6B783-F1
#
_entry.id   AF-A0A2C6B783-F1
#
_cell.length_a   1.000
_cell.length_b   1.000
_cell.length_c   1.000
_cell.angle_alpha   90.00
_cell.angle_beta   90.00
_cell.angle_gamma   90.00
#
_symmetry.space_group_name_H-M   'P 1'
#
loop_
_entity.id
_entity.type
_entity.pdbx_description
1 polymer ?
#
loop_
_entity_poly.entity_id
_entity_poly.type
_entity_poly.pdbx_seq_one_letter_code
_entity_poly.pdbx_strand_id
1 'polypeptide(L)'
;MQSAIQKQPTNYVIYSILILAFYLFGQFAGRQLYPYYGFLLTDLDPALRSFIWSATYNGIVPLVGTILIFGRKGLGERLGLNHGFWKGLVIAFIMTLPMLIGYAWIADFTVNIDLRNDFLFGTLTAPFFEEFFFRAFLFGLLYRYAGWGLWPATLLDGLLFGAIHISQGHDVVSAVSVFAVTGLGAVGFSIIYKEWEWNLWLVIFLHAFMNFHWMAFDMAENAAGGLWANVFRVMTILVAIGWTVLETRKRKEDTNNSKQKESNLILAN
;
A
#
# COMPACT_ATOMS: atom_id res chain seq x y z
N MET A 1 6.22 16.35 -38.47
CA MET A 1 6.76 17.29 -37.46
C MET A 1 6.46 16.74 -36.07
N GLN A 2 7.41 15.99 -35.50
CA GLN A 2 7.36 15.56 -34.11
C GLN A 2 7.74 16.78 -33.25
N SER A 3 6.81 17.29 -32.44
CA SER A 3 7.19 18.26 -31.41
C SER A 3 8.06 17.53 -30.40
N ALA A 4 9.36 17.81 -30.43
CA ALA A 4 10.28 17.44 -29.37
C ALA A 4 9.80 18.13 -28.09
N ILE A 5 9.07 17.38 -27.25
CA ILE A 5 8.91 17.74 -25.84
C ILE A 5 10.31 17.60 -25.28
N GLN A 6 11.00 18.74 -25.16
CA GLN A 6 12.24 18.87 -24.42
C GLN A 6 11.96 18.32 -23.01
N LYS A 7 12.39 17.08 -22.73
CA LYS A 7 12.37 16.53 -21.38
C LYS A 7 13.25 17.45 -20.55
N GLN A 8 12.63 18.26 -19.69
CA GLN A 8 13.36 19.06 -18.72
C GLN A 8 14.32 18.16 -17.94
N PRO A 9 15.54 18.62 -17.62
CA PRO A 9 16.46 17.85 -16.80
C PRO A 9 15.77 17.54 -15.48
N THR A 10 15.44 16.27 -15.29
CA THR A 10 14.68 15.83 -14.12
C THR A 10 15.65 15.84 -12.96
N ASN A 11 15.50 16.78 -12.03
CA ASN A 11 16.38 16.84 -10.87
C ASN A 11 15.93 15.80 -9.83
N TYR A 12 16.31 14.55 -10.08
CA TYR A 12 16.01 13.38 -9.25
C TYR A 12 16.37 13.59 -7.77
N VAL A 13 17.43 14.34 -7.50
CA VAL A 13 17.86 14.70 -6.14
C VAL A 13 16.84 15.62 -5.48
N ILE A 14 16.39 16.68 -6.17
CA ILE A 14 15.34 17.57 -5.64
C ILE A 14 14.07 16.80 -5.34
N TYR A 15 13.61 15.93 -6.25
CA TYR A 15 12.41 15.12 -5.99
C TYR A 15 12.59 14.18 -4.81
N SER A 16 13.74 13.52 -4.67
CA SER A 16 14.04 12.68 -3.51
C SER A 16 13.94 13.49 -2.22
N ILE A 17 14.59 14.66 -2.17
CA ILE A 17 14.58 15.53 -0.99
C ILE A 17 13.16 15.98 -0.65
N LEU A 18 12.39 16.45 -1.64
CA LEU A 18 11.04 16.95 -1.40
C LEU A 18 10.09 15.84 -0.95
N ILE A 19 10.10 14.67 -1.60
CA ILE A 19 9.25 13.54 -1.22
C ILE A 19 9.58 13.10 0.21
N LEU A 20 10.86 12.93 0.54
CA LEU A 20 11.29 12.55 1.87
C LEU A 20 10.98 13.63 2.91
N ALA A 21 11.12 14.92 2.58
CA ALA A 21 10.77 16.01 3.47
C ALA A 21 9.27 16.02 3.80
N PHE A 22 8.38 15.83 2.81
CA PHE A 22 6.95 15.71 3.04
C PHE A 22 6.57 14.44 3.80
N TYR A 23 7.25 13.32 3.54
CA TYR A 23 7.09 12.09 4.33
C TYR A 23 7.44 12.34 5.80
N LEU A 24 8.62 12.90 6.06
CA LEU A 24 9.09 13.20 7.42
C LEU A 24 8.17 14.23 8.09
N PHE A 25 7.71 15.25 7.36
CA PHE A 25 6.74 16.21 7.87
C PHE A 25 5.44 15.51 8.27
N GLY A 26 4.85 14.66 7.41
CA GLY A 26 3.63 13.92 7.75
C GLY A 26 3.79 13.08 9.03
N GLN A 27 4.91 12.38 9.16
CA GLN A 27 5.18 11.51 10.30
C GLN A 27 5.52 12.27 11.59
N PHE A 28 6.45 13.23 11.54
CA PHE A 28 6.89 13.99 12.71
C PHE A 28 5.88 15.05 13.12
N ALA A 29 5.36 15.84 12.18
CA ALA A 29 4.36 16.85 12.50
C ALA A 29 3.07 16.20 13.01
N GLY A 30 2.69 15.04 12.47
CA GLY A 30 1.69 14.16 13.07
C GLY A 30 2.04 13.93 14.53
N ARG A 31 3.08 13.14 14.82
CA ARG A 31 3.41 12.77 16.21
C ARG A 31 3.47 13.94 17.21
N GLN A 32 4.02 15.10 16.82
CA GLN A 32 4.10 16.27 17.70
C GLN A 32 2.77 16.98 17.91
N LEU A 33 1.89 16.95 16.92
CA LEU A 33 0.57 17.57 17.01
C LEU A 33 -0.49 16.65 17.64
N TYR A 34 -0.19 15.36 17.82
CA TYR A 34 -1.12 14.37 18.39
C TYR A 34 -1.73 14.78 19.75
N PRO A 35 -0.99 15.34 20.72
CA PRO A 35 -1.59 15.78 21.99
C PRO A 35 -2.61 16.90 21.81
N TYR A 36 -2.30 17.89 20.95
CA TYR A 36 -3.21 19.00 20.64
C TYR A 36 -4.43 18.51 19.88
N TYR A 37 -4.23 17.59 18.94
CA TYR A 37 -5.29 16.95 18.18
C TYR A 37 -6.24 16.16 19.08
N GLY A 38 -5.69 15.36 20.00
CA GLY A 38 -6.45 14.61 20.99
C GLY A 38 -7.29 15.51 21.90
N PHE A 39 -6.76 16.69 22.26
CA PHE A 39 -7.49 17.69 23.01
C PHE A 39 -8.59 18.37 22.18
N LEU A 40 -8.27 18.87 20.99
CA LEU A 40 -9.22 19.59 20.12
C LEU A 40 -10.42 18.74 19.68
N LEU A 41 -10.22 17.42 19.57
CA LEU A 41 -11.24 16.48 19.13
C LEU A 41 -11.68 15.52 20.24
N THR A 42 -11.46 15.91 21.50
CA THR A 42 -11.75 15.04 22.65
C THR A 42 -13.22 14.63 22.74
N ASP A 43 -14.13 15.49 22.25
CA ASP A 43 -15.57 15.26 22.26
C ASP A 43 -16.06 14.43 21.07
N LEU A 44 -15.19 14.19 20.08
CA LEU A 44 -15.52 13.34 18.94
C LEU A 44 -15.37 11.86 19.29
N ASP A 45 -16.21 11.05 18.65
CA ASP A 45 -16.12 9.60 18.66
C ASP A 45 -14.70 9.12 18.29
N PRO A 46 -14.14 8.10 18.98
CA PRO A 46 -12.79 7.63 18.73
C PRO A 46 -12.51 7.23 17.29
N ALA A 47 -13.45 6.58 16.60
CA ALA A 47 -13.25 6.17 15.21
C ALA A 47 -13.22 7.37 14.26
N LEU A 48 -14.07 8.37 14.50
CA LEU A 48 -14.04 9.63 13.74
C LEU A 48 -12.74 10.40 13.99
N ARG A 49 -12.25 10.42 15.23
CA ARG A 49 -10.94 11.01 15.58
C ARG A 49 -9.81 10.29 14.84
N SER A 50 -9.77 8.97 14.87
CA SER A 50 -8.75 8.21 14.14
C SER A 50 -8.84 8.41 12.61
N PHE A 51 -10.05 8.52 12.07
CA PHE A 51 -10.26 8.86 10.66
C PHE A 51 -9.71 10.24 10.30
N ILE A 52 -10.10 11.28 11.04
CA ILE A 52 -9.65 12.65 10.77
C ILE A 52 -8.12 12.73 10.90
N TRP A 53 -7.52 11.99 11.82
CA TRP A 53 -6.07 11.91 12.01
C TRP A 53 -5.40 11.34 10.76
N SER A 54 -5.80 10.14 10.35
CA SER A 54 -5.28 9.46 9.17
C SER A 54 -5.52 10.28 7.91
N ALA A 55 -6.70 10.88 7.77
CA ALA A 55 -7.01 11.76 6.66
C ALA A 55 -6.09 12.97 6.59
N THR A 56 -5.76 13.58 7.73
CA THR A 56 -4.91 14.78 7.77
C THR A 56 -3.45 14.44 7.44
N TYR A 57 -2.85 13.50 8.15
CA TYR A 57 -1.40 13.26 8.05
C TYR A 57 -1.04 12.23 6.98
N ASN A 58 -1.85 11.19 6.82
CA ASN A 58 -1.60 10.13 5.84
C ASN A 58 -2.38 10.36 4.53
N GLY A 59 -3.30 11.32 4.48
CA GLY A 59 -4.05 11.69 3.28
C GLY A 59 -3.71 13.07 2.72
N ILE A 60 -3.91 14.14 3.48
CA ILE A 60 -3.75 15.51 2.99
C ILE A 60 -2.26 15.85 2.77
N VAL A 61 -1.36 15.50 3.70
CA VAL A 61 0.08 15.76 3.53
C VAL A 61 0.64 15.15 2.24
N PRO A 62 0.48 13.85 1.93
CA PRO A 62 0.99 13.30 0.68
C PRO A 62 0.27 13.87 -0.56
N LEU A 63 -1.03 14.17 -0.47
CA LEU A 63 -1.79 14.79 -1.56
C LEU A 63 -1.26 16.18 -1.89
N VAL A 64 -1.12 17.04 -0.88
CA VAL A 64 -0.58 18.40 -1.00
C VAL A 64 0.88 18.35 -1.43
N GLY A 65 1.69 17.47 -0.85
CA GLY A 65 3.08 17.26 -1.25
C GLY A 65 3.19 16.90 -2.73
N THR A 66 2.38 15.97 -3.21
CA THR A 66 2.35 15.58 -4.63
C THR A 66 1.96 16.76 -5.53
N ILE A 67 0.96 17.55 -5.13
CA ILE A 67 0.53 18.75 -5.88
C ILE A 67 1.62 19.83 -5.91
N LEU A 68 2.30 20.08 -4.79
CA LEU A 68 3.34 21.10 -4.71
C LEU A 68 4.59 20.69 -5.50
N ILE A 69 4.92 19.40 -5.55
CA ILE A 69 6.09 18.89 -6.27
C ILE A 69 5.81 18.77 -7.79
N PHE A 70 4.63 18.27 -8.18
CA PHE A 70 4.35 17.87 -9.57
C PHE A 70 3.18 18.61 -10.25
N GLY A 71 2.47 19.47 -9.52
CA GLY A 71 1.26 20.13 -9.98
C GLY A 71 0.02 19.21 -9.97
N ARG A 72 -1.14 19.81 -10.26
CA ARG A 72 -2.46 19.12 -10.21
C ARG A 72 -2.72 18.23 -11.42
N LYS A 73 -2.15 18.54 -12.58
CA LYS A 73 -2.39 17.81 -13.83
C LYS A 73 -1.82 16.40 -13.73
N GLY A 74 -2.65 15.36 -13.92
CA GLY A 74 -2.23 13.96 -13.85
C GLY A 74 -2.09 13.38 -12.44
N LEU A 75 -2.61 14.07 -11.42
CA LEU A 75 -2.50 13.64 -10.01
C LEU A 75 -2.99 12.21 -9.77
N GLY A 76 -4.16 11.85 -10.33
CA GLY A 76 -4.71 10.51 -10.18
C GLY A 76 -3.87 9.40 -10.82
N GLU A 77 -3.16 9.70 -11.90
CA GLU A 77 -2.20 8.77 -12.53
C GLU A 77 -0.93 8.64 -11.67
N ARG A 78 -0.39 9.77 -11.20
CA ARG A 78 0.78 9.78 -10.31
C ARG A 78 0.53 9.06 -9.00
N LEU A 79 -0.70 9.01 -8.50
CA LEU A 79 -1.03 8.33 -7.25
C LEU A 79 -1.70 6.96 -7.47
N GLY A 80 -1.86 6.51 -8.72
CA GLY A 80 -2.45 5.20 -9.00
C GLY A 80 -3.97 5.11 -8.77
N LEU A 81 -4.64 6.25 -8.55
CA LEU A 81 -6.07 6.34 -8.29
C LEU A 81 -6.93 6.12 -9.55
N ASN A 82 -6.38 6.36 -10.73
CA ASN A 82 -7.10 6.23 -12.00
C ASN A 82 -7.04 4.82 -12.61
N HIS A 83 -6.53 3.83 -11.88
CA HIS A 83 -6.26 2.50 -12.39
C HIS A 83 -7.25 1.48 -11.82
N GLY A 84 -8.29 1.15 -12.59
CA GLY A 84 -9.11 -0.06 -12.44
C GLY A 84 -9.59 -0.39 -11.01
N PHE A 85 -10.47 0.44 -10.44
CA PHE A 85 -11.09 0.21 -9.12
C PHE A 85 -11.66 -1.21 -8.96
N TRP A 86 -12.59 -1.59 -9.84
CA TRP A 86 -13.26 -2.90 -9.78
C TRP A 86 -12.31 -4.07 -10.01
N LYS A 87 -11.33 -3.88 -10.91
CA LYS A 87 -10.26 -4.86 -11.13
C LYS A 87 -9.46 -5.07 -9.84
N GLY A 88 -9.09 -3.98 -9.16
CA GLY A 88 -8.39 -4.04 -7.87
C GLY A 88 -9.19 -4.77 -6.81
N LEU A 89 -10.48 -4.42 -6.66
CA LEU A 89 -11.39 -5.02 -5.67
C LEU A 89 -11.52 -6.54 -5.87
N VAL A 90 -11.84 -6.98 -7.09
CA VAL A 90 -12.08 -8.39 -7.38
C VAL A 90 -10.81 -9.21 -7.21
N ILE A 91 -9.68 -8.70 -7.71
CA ILE A 91 -8.40 -9.43 -7.64
C ILE A 91 -7.91 -9.51 -6.19
N ALA A 92 -8.02 -8.43 -5.42
CA ALA A 92 -7.70 -8.43 -4.00
C ALA A 92 -8.54 -9.45 -3.21
N PHE A 93 -9.84 -9.51 -3.48
CA PHE A 93 -10.72 -10.48 -2.83
C PHE A 93 -10.29 -11.92 -3.15
N ILE A 94 -10.02 -12.22 -4.42
CA ILE A 94 -9.55 -13.56 -4.84
C ILE A 94 -8.20 -13.90 -4.19
N MET A 95 -7.26 -12.97 -4.16
CA MET A 95 -5.94 -13.17 -3.54
C MET A 95 -6.04 -13.49 -2.04
N THR A 96 -7.07 -12.99 -1.36
CA THR A 96 -7.27 -13.16 0.09
C THR A 96 -8.17 -14.32 0.49
N LEU A 97 -8.67 -15.10 -0.48
CA LEU A 97 -9.47 -16.30 -0.22
C LEU A 97 -8.78 -17.31 0.73
N PRO A 98 -7.44 -17.54 0.70
CA PRO A 98 -6.82 -18.43 1.67
C PRO A 98 -7.03 -17.99 3.13
N MET A 99 -6.95 -16.68 3.41
CA MET A 99 -7.27 -16.14 4.74
C MET A 99 -8.76 -16.24 5.04
N LEU A 100 -9.65 -15.85 4.11
CA LEU A 100 -11.10 -15.95 4.34
C LEU A 100 -11.52 -17.38 4.70
N ILE A 101 -11.15 -18.35 3.86
CA ILE A 101 -11.55 -19.76 4.03
C ILE A 101 -10.86 -20.36 5.25
N GLY A 102 -9.55 -20.13 5.40
CA GLY A 102 -8.77 -20.70 6.49
C GLY A 102 -9.20 -20.17 7.85
N TYR A 103 -9.43 -18.86 7.97
CA TYR A 103 -9.83 -18.25 9.22
C TYR A 103 -11.28 -18.58 9.58
N ALA A 104 -12.19 -18.57 8.59
CA ALA A 104 -13.55 -19.02 8.81
C ALA A 104 -13.60 -20.47 9.31
N TRP A 105 -12.77 -21.36 8.76
CA TRP A 105 -12.69 -22.74 9.25
C TRP A 105 -12.18 -22.77 10.70
N ILE A 106 -11.05 -22.12 11.00
CA ILE A 106 -10.43 -22.17 12.33
C ILE A 106 -11.33 -21.55 13.41
N ALA A 107 -12.12 -20.53 13.06
CA ALA A 107 -13.05 -19.85 13.95
C ALA A 107 -14.46 -20.49 13.98
N ASP A 108 -14.65 -21.69 13.40
CA ASP A 108 -15.95 -22.37 13.28
C ASP A 108 -17.05 -21.46 12.68
N PHE A 109 -16.66 -20.63 11.70
CA PHE A 109 -17.49 -19.64 11.02
C PHE A 109 -18.07 -18.55 11.94
N THR A 110 -17.49 -18.38 13.13
CA THR A 110 -17.85 -17.31 14.06
C THR A 110 -17.25 -15.99 13.59
N VAL A 111 -18.09 -14.98 13.39
CA VAL A 111 -17.65 -13.63 13.02
C VAL A 111 -17.80 -12.69 14.20
N ASN A 112 -16.69 -12.11 14.65
CA ASN A 112 -16.61 -11.10 15.68
C ASN A 112 -16.00 -9.84 15.08
N ILE A 113 -16.81 -8.79 14.87
CA ILE A 113 -16.29 -7.54 14.33
C ILE A 113 -16.97 -6.33 14.98
N ASP A 114 -16.18 -5.45 15.58
CA ASP A 114 -16.66 -4.14 16.01
C ASP A 114 -16.79 -3.21 14.80
N LEU A 115 -17.94 -2.55 14.66
CA LEU A 115 -18.19 -1.66 13.53
C LEU A 115 -17.21 -0.48 13.51
N ARG A 116 -16.83 0.07 14.66
CA ARG A 116 -16.07 1.33 14.73
C ARG A 116 -14.57 1.09 14.59
N ASN A 117 -14.01 0.26 15.45
CA ASN A 117 -12.57 0.03 15.54
C ASN A 117 -12.11 -0.97 14.48
N ASP A 118 -12.81 -2.09 14.31
CA ASP A 118 -12.33 -3.15 13.43
C ASP A 118 -12.72 -2.90 11.97
N PHE A 119 -13.99 -2.57 11.73
CA PHE A 119 -14.47 -2.34 10.37
C PHE A 119 -14.13 -0.94 9.86
N LEU A 120 -14.68 0.13 10.46
CA LEU A 120 -14.47 1.48 9.94
C LEU A 120 -13.00 1.91 10.02
N PHE A 121 -12.32 1.68 11.15
CA PHE A 121 -10.92 2.04 11.27
C PHE A 121 -9.97 0.99 10.69
N GLY A 122 -9.92 -0.21 11.26
CA GLY A 122 -8.93 -1.24 10.93
C GLY A 122 -9.04 -1.80 9.50
N THR A 123 -10.26 -1.90 8.96
CA THR A 123 -10.51 -2.49 7.63
C THR A 123 -10.55 -1.43 6.53
N LEU A 124 -11.15 -0.26 6.79
CA LEU A 124 -11.32 0.76 5.75
C LEU A 124 -10.29 1.90 5.86
N THR A 125 -10.26 2.57 7.01
CA THR A 125 -9.48 3.81 7.18
C THR A 125 -7.97 3.54 7.14
N ALA A 126 -7.48 2.65 7.99
CA ALA A 126 -6.05 2.38 8.10
C ALA A 126 -5.48 1.85 6.77
N PRO A 127 -6.06 0.82 6.12
CA PRO A 127 -5.57 0.31 4.85
C PRO A 127 -5.59 1.36 3.73
N PHE A 128 -6.65 2.17 3.64
CA PHE A 128 -6.70 3.23 2.62
C PHE A 128 -5.54 4.24 2.79
N PHE A 129 -5.39 4.80 3.98
CA PHE A 129 -4.42 5.87 4.22
C PHE A 129 -2.98 5.38 4.28
N GLU A 130 -2.76 4.18 4.80
CA GLU A 130 -1.42 3.58 4.81
C GLU A 130 -0.94 3.26 3.40
N GLU A 131 -1.77 2.64 2.56
CA GLU A 131 -1.38 2.36 1.17
C GLU A 131 -1.23 3.65 0.36
N PHE A 132 -2.08 4.66 0.60
CA PHE A 132 -1.93 5.97 -0.04
C PHE A 132 -0.60 6.65 0.34
N PHE A 133 -0.24 6.63 1.62
CA PHE A 133 0.97 7.28 2.12
C PHE A 133 2.25 6.53 1.75
N PHE A 134 2.28 5.22 1.94
CA PHE A 134 3.48 4.41 1.74
C PHE A 134 3.64 3.99 0.27
N ARG A 135 2.59 3.46 -0.37
CA ARG A 135 2.71 2.88 -1.72
C ARG A 135 2.57 3.95 -2.79
N ALA A 136 1.52 4.75 -2.76
CA ALA A 136 1.33 5.77 -3.79
C ALA A 136 2.32 6.93 -3.66
N PHE A 137 2.45 7.51 -2.46
CA PHE A 137 3.28 8.68 -2.22
C PHE A 137 4.76 8.36 -2.03
N LEU A 138 5.14 7.59 -1.00
CA LEU A 138 6.55 7.36 -0.70
C LEU A 138 7.23 6.48 -1.77
N PHE A 139 6.92 5.19 -1.82
CA PHE A 139 7.52 4.24 -2.76
C PHE A 139 7.26 4.66 -4.21
N GLY A 140 5.99 4.90 -4.55
CA GLY A 140 5.54 5.15 -5.91
C GLY A 140 6.16 6.39 -6.54
N LEU A 141 6.37 7.47 -5.76
CA LEU A 141 7.00 8.68 -6.29
C LEU A 141 8.52 8.60 -6.30
N LEU A 142 9.15 7.99 -5.29
CA LEU A 142 10.59 7.76 -5.27
C LEU A 142 11.05 6.92 -6.47
N TYR A 143 10.34 5.82 -6.73
CA TYR A 143 10.66 4.91 -7.82
C TYR A 143 10.40 5.54 -9.20
N ARG A 144 9.20 6.11 -9.43
CA ARG A 144 8.82 6.59 -10.78
C ARG A 144 9.37 7.96 -11.15
N TYR A 145 9.49 8.87 -10.18
CA TYR A 145 9.81 10.27 -10.47
C TYR A 145 11.16 10.70 -9.90
N ALA A 146 11.60 10.15 -8.76
CA ALA A 146 12.91 10.45 -8.19
C ALA A 146 14.04 9.52 -8.70
N GLY A 147 13.74 8.59 -9.59
CA GLY A 147 14.74 7.74 -10.26
C GLY A 147 15.35 6.66 -9.36
N TRP A 148 14.75 6.34 -8.21
CA TRP A 148 15.24 5.28 -7.34
C TRP A 148 15.06 3.91 -8.01
N GLY A 149 16.02 3.01 -7.78
CA GLY A 149 15.86 1.60 -8.14
C GLY A 149 14.76 0.92 -7.32
N LEU A 150 14.30 -0.26 -7.77
CA LEU A 150 13.24 -1.00 -7.09
C LEU A 150 13.61 -1.28 -5.63
N TRP A 151 14.75 -1.94 -5.40
CA TRP A 151 15.14 -2.39 -4.07
C TRP A 151 15.40 -1.24 -3.08
N PRO A 152 16.15 -0.18 -3.41
CA PRO A 152 16.29 0.96 -2.50
C PRO A 152 14.94 1.57 -2.11
N ALA A 153 14.01 1.73 -3.05
CA ALA A 153 12.70 2.32 -2.78
C ALA A 153 11.82 1.39 -1.93
N THR A 154 11.73 0.10 -2.27
CA THR A 154 10.91 -0.87 -1.51
C THR A 154 11.47 -1.16 -0.13
N LEU A 155 12.79 -1.22 0.03
CA LEU A 155 13.41 -1.48 1.33
C LEU A 155 13.24 -0.28 2.25
N LEU A 156 13.37 0.95 1.75
CA LEU A 156 13.07 2.13 2.54
C LEU A 156 11.60 2.14 2.99
N ASP A 157 10.66 1.88 2.07
CA ASP A 157 9.23 1.77 2.40
C ASP A 157 8.97 0.71 3.48
N GLY A 158 9.52 -0.50 3.30
CA GLY A 158 9.35 -1.61 4.24
C GLY A 158 9.96 -1.35 5.62
N LEU A 159 11.15 -0.76 5.68
CA LEU A 159 11.78 -0.40 6.96
C LEU A 159 10.95 0.64 7.72
N LEU A 160 10.45 1.65 7.02
CA LEU A 160 9.66 2.73 7.62
C LEU A 160 8.27 2.24 8.05
N PHE A 161 7.61 1.44 7.21
CA PHE A 161 6.32 0.84 7.52
C PHE A 161 6.42 -0.12 8.71
N GLY A 162 7.45 -0.99 8.74
CA GLY A 162 7.68 -1.87 9.88
C GLY A 162 7.98 -1.10 11.17
N ALA A 163 8.74 -0.01 11.08
CA ALA A 163 9.12 0.79 12.25
C ALA A 163 7.91 1.43 12.94
N ILE A 164 6.91 1.92 12.20
CA ILE A 164 5.70 2.50 12.80
C ILE A 164 4.81 1.45 13.49
N HIS A 165 5.02 0.16 13.21
CA HIS A 165 4.25 -0.95 13.79
C HIS A 165 4.92 -1.61 15.00
N ILE A 166 6.18 -1.27 15.32
CA ILE A 166 6.93 -1.88 16.45
C ILE A 166 6.15 -1.85 17.77
N SER A 167 5.37 -0.79 18.02
CA SER A 167 4.60 -0.63 19.26
C SER A 167 3.43 -1.61 19.42
N GLN A 168 3.12 -2.42 18.41
CA GLN A 168 2.13 -3.50 18.53
C GLN A 168 2.70 -4.76 19.20
N GLY A 169 4.02 -4.83 19.43
CA GLY A 169 4.63 -5.88 20.24
C GLY A 169 4.57 -5.55 21.73
N HIS A 170 4.38 -6.57 22.57
CA HIS A 170 4.36 -6.43 24.03
C HIS A 170 5.71 -6.76 24.70
N ASP A 171 6.63 -7.33 23.94
CA ASP A 171 7.98 -7.68 24.32
C ASP A 171 8.94 -7.54 23.11
N VAL A 172 10.24 -7.69 23.34
CA VAL A 172 11.25 -7.50 22.28
C VAL A 172 11.06 -8.48 21.12
N VAL A 173 10.73 -9.74 21.40
CA VAL A 173 10.58 -10.78 20.38
C VAL A 173 9.33 -10.53 19.54
N SER A 174 8.19 -10.22 20.18
CA SER A 174 6.96 -9.89 19.47
C SER A 174 7.11 -8.58 18.67
N ALA A 175 7.80 -7.57 19.19
CA ALA A 175 8.06 -6.32 18.48
C ALA A 175 8.94 -6.51 17.23
N VAL A 176 10.02 -7.30 17.33
CA VAL A 176 10.86 -7.65 16.17
C VAL A 176 10.07 -8.46 15.14
N SER A 177 9.21 -9.36 15.59
CA SER A 177 8.35 -10.15 14.71
C SER A 177 7.34 -9.28 13.96
N VAL A 178 6.68 -8.33 14.65
CA VAL A 178 5.78 -7.36 14.01
C VAL A 178 6.53 -6.54 12.97
N PHE A 179 7.68 -5.96 13.34
CA PHE A 179 8.52 -5.19 12.43
C PHE A 179 8.86 -5.98 11.16
N ALA A 180 9.33 -7.22 11.32
CA ALA A 180 9.74 -8.05 10.21
C ALA A 180 8.56 -8.41 9.29
N VAL A 181 7.44 -8.85 9.86
CA VAL A 181 6.27 -9.28 9.07
C VAL A 181 5.63 -8.10 8.33
N THR A 182 5.40 -6.98 9.03
CA THR A 182 4.80 -5.79 8.40
C THR A 182 5.74 -5.16 7.38
N GLY A 183 7.04 -5.08 7.67
CA GLY A 183 8.04 -4.54 6.74
C GLY A 183 8.22 -5.40 5.48
N LEU A 184 8.29 -6.73 5.62
CA LEU A 184 8.33 -7.64 4.46
C LEU A 184 7.02 -7.60 3.67
N GLY A 185 5.89 -7.49 4.35
CA GLY A 185 4.58 -7.24 3.73
C GLY A 185 4.60 -5.98 2.86
N ALA A 186 5.07 -4.86 3.39
CA ALA A 186 5.20 -3.60 2.66
C ALA A 186 6.09 -3.69 1.41
N VAL A 187 7.20 -4.44 1.49
CA VAL A 187 8.04 -4.75 0.30
C VAL A 187 7.21 -5.49 -0.76
N GLY A 188 6.47 -6.52 -0.37
CA GLY A 188 5.59 -7.28 -1.26
C GLY A 188 4.49 -6.41 -1.88
N PHE A 189 3.84 -5.57 -1.08
CA PHE A 189 2.81 -4.64 -1.54
C PHE A 189 3.34 -3.60 -2.52
N SER A 190 4.55 -3.09 -2.30
CA SER A 190 5.21 -2.20 -3.26
C SER A 190 5.46 -2.88 -4.61
N ILE A 191 5.87 -4.15 -4.61
CA ILE A 191 6.04 -4.94 -5.85
C ILE A 191 4.69 -5.17 -6.52
N ILE A 192 3.65 -5.57 -5.78
CA ILE A 192 2.29 -5.76 -6.32
C ILE A 192 1.77 -4.46 -6.93
N TYR A 193 1.91 -3.33 -6.23
CA TYR A 193 1.50 -2.01 -6.73
C TYR A 193 2.17 -1.67 -8.07
N LYS A 194 3.49 -1.86 -8.17
CA LYS A 194 4.25 -1.65 -9.42
C LYS A 194 3.82 -2.59 -10.53
N GLU A 195 3.76 -3.89 -10.25
CA GLU A 195 3.52 -4.93 -11.25
C GLU A 195 2.07 -4.94 -11.73
N TRP A 196 1.12 -4.43 -10.94
CA TRP A 196 -0.27 -4.23 -11.36
C TRP A 196 -0.53 -2.84 -11.92
N GLU A 197 0.44 -2.31 -12.67
CA GLU A 197 0.32 -1.07 -13.44
C GLU A 197 -0.02 0.15 -12.58
N TRP A 198 0.54 0.21 -11.36
CA TRP A 198 0.28 1.29 -10.40
C TRP A 198 -1.18 1.36 -9.96
N ASN A 199 -1.86 0.21 -9.85
CA ASN A 199 -3.22 0.13 -9.33
C ASN A 199 -3.22 0.24 -7.80
N LEU A 200 -3.51 1.44 -7.29
CA LEU A 200 -3.56 1.68 -5.85
C LEU A 200 -4.76 0.97 -5.20
N TRP A 201 -5.89 0.88 -5.91
CA TRP A 201 -7.08 0.20 -5.41
C TRP A 201 -6.81 -1.26 -5.09
N LEU A 202 -6.01 -1.96 -5.91
CA LEU A 202 -5.64 -3.34 -5.64
C LEU A 202 -4.95 -3.49 -4.28
N VAL A 203 -3.93 -2.68 -4.00
CA VAL A 203 -3.19 -2.80 -2.73
C VAL A 203 -4.00 -2.30 -1.53
N ILE A 204 -4.85 -1.28 -1.70
CA ILE A 204 -5.83 -0.85 -0.69
C ILE A 204 -6.77 -2.01 -0.35
N PHE A 205 -7.41 -2.63 -1.34
CA PHE A 205 -8.35 -3.70 -1.09
C PHE A 205 -7.67 -4.96 -0.59
N LEU A 206 -6.46 -5.27 -1.06
CA LEU A 206 -5.70 -6.42 -0.58
C LEU A 206 -5.41 -6.26 0.92
N HIS A 207 -4.92 -5.09 1.34
CA HIS A 207 -4.70 -4.78 2.75
C HIS A 207 -6.02 -4.81 3.53
N ALA A 208 -7.05 -4.12 3.04
CA ALA A 208 -8.36 -4.05 3.68
C ALA A 208 -8.96 -5.44 3.92
N PHE A 209 -8.95 -6.33 2.93
CA PHE A 209 -9.44 -7.68 3.11
C PHE A 209 -8.57 -8.50 4.07
N MET A 210 -7.23 -8.40 4.00
CA MET A 210 -6.36 -9.07 4.96
C MET A 210 -6.67 -8.65 6.40
N ASN A 211 -6.84 -7.34 6.65
CA ASN A 211 -7.21 -6.81 7.95
C ASN A 211 -8.62 -7.26 8.36
N PHE A 212 -9.59 -7.16 7.46
CA PHE A 212 -10.96 -7.59 7.70
C PHE A 212 -11.01 -9.04 8.17
N HIS A 213 -10.40 -9.97 7.42
CA HIS A 213 -10.39 -11.38 7.80
C HIS A 213 -9.68 -11.59 9.14
N TRP A 214 -8.57 -10.89 9.38
CA TRP A 214 -7.84 -10.99 10.64
C TRP A 214 -8.70 -10.65 11.85
N MET A 215 -9.41 -9.52 11.80
CA MET A 215 -10.23 -9.04 12.91
C MET A 215 -11.56 -9.80 13.01
N ALA A 216 -12.24 -10.00 11.88
CA ALA A 216 -13.53 -10.67 11.83
C ALA A 216 -13.52 -12.09 12.42
N PHE A 217 -12.38 -12.77 12.38
CA PHE A 217 -12.22 -14.14 12.91
C PHE A 217 -11.34 -14.19 14.17
N ASP A 218 -11.03 -13.04 14.78
CA ASP A 218 -10.26 -12.90 16.03
C ASP A 218 -8.98 -13.77 16.07
N MET A 219 -8.20 -13.72 14.99
CA MET A 219 -7.12 -14.69 14.80
C MET A 219 -5.90 -14.45 15.70
N ALA A 220 -5.73 -13.23 16.22
CA ALA A 220 -4.72 -12.88 17.21
C ALA A 220 -4.80 -11.40 17.65
N GLU A 221 -4.26 -11.14 18.85
CA GLU A 221 -4.23 -9.84 19.52
C GLU A 221 -3.34 -8.79 18.83
N ASN A 222 -2.33 -9.20 18.06
CA ASN A 222 -1.41 -8.27 17.36
C ASN A 222 -0.96 -8.81 15.99
N ALA A 223 -0.28 -7.97 15.19
CA ALA A 223 0.16 -8.33 13.85
C ALA A 223 1.17 -9.49 13.77
N ALA A 224 1.80 -9.91 14.88
CA ALA A 224 2.67 -11.09 14.87
C ALA A 224 1.86 -12.38 14.65
N GLY A 225 0.68 -12.48 15.28
CA GLY A 225 -0.24 -13.60 15.08
C GLY A 225 0.14 -14.91 15.78
N GLY A 226 -0.85 -15.83 15.86
CA GLY A 226 -0.62 -17.24 16.20
C GLY A 226 -0.17 -18.07 14.98
N LEU A 227 0.16 -19.35 15.19
CA LEU A 227 0.65 -20.24 14.12
C LEU A 227 -0.32 -20.31 12.93
N TRP A 228 -1.60 -20.60 13.19
CA TRP A 228 -2.61 -20.74 12.14
C TRP A 228 -2.92 -19.43 11.41
N ALA A 229 -2.93 -18.31 12.14
CA ALA A 229 -3.03 -16.98 11.54
C ALA A 229 -1.90 -16.76 10.52
N ASN A 230 -0.67 -17.11 10.91
CA ASN A 230 0.50 -16.98 10.04
C ASN A 230 0.46 -17.91 8.82
N VAL A 231 -0.01 -19.15 8.97
CA VAL A 231 -0.10 -20.11 7.85
C VAL A 231 -0.94 -19.54 6.71
N PHE A 232 -2.20 -19.15 6.99
CA PHE A 232 -3.08 -18.65 5.93
C PHE A 232 -2.66 -17.28 5.42
N ARG A 233 -2.07 -16.42 6.27
CA ARG A 233 -1.45 -15.17 5.83
C ARG A 233 -0.32 -15.41 4.83
N VAL A 234 0.61 -16.33 5.13
CA VAL A 234 1.69 -16.69 4.23
C VAL A 234 1.13 -17.27 2.93
N MET A 235 0.11 -18.13 2.99
CA MET A 235 -0.56 -18.64 1.79
C MET A 235 -1.16 -17.52 0.92
N THR A 236 -1.87 -16.55 1.52
CA THR A 236 -2.38 -15.37 0.83
C THR A 236 -1.26 -14.58 0.16
N ILE A 237 -0.14 -14.34 0.86
CA ILE A 237 1.02 -13.63 0.28
C ILE A 237 1.62 -14.43 -0.89
N LEU A 238 1.78 -15.74 -0.77
CA LEU A 238 2.28 -16.59 -1.83
C LEU A 238 1.36 -16.59 -3.06
N VAL A 239 0.04 -16.63 -2.86
CA VAL A 239 -0.95 -16.50 -3.94
C VAL A 239 -0.83 -15.13 -4.61
N ALA A 240 -0.79 -14.05 -3.84
CA ALA A 240 -0.70 -12.68 -4.36
C ALA A 240 0.59 -12.46 -5.18
N ILE A 241 1.75 -12.85 -4.64
CA ILE A 241 3.04 -12.72 -5.32
C ILE A 241 3.12 -13.68 -6.52
N GLY A 242 2.71 -14.94 -6.36
CA GLY A 242 2.73 -15.94 -7.43
C GLY A 242 1.88 -15.51 -8.63
N TRP A 243 0.65 -15.06 -8.39
CA TRP A 243 -0.21 -14.53 -9.45
C TRP A 243 0.39 -13.28 -10.09
N THR A 244 0.92 -12.36 -9.29
CA THR A 244 1.61 -11.16 -9.80
C THR A 244 2.75 -11.52 -10.76
N VAL A 245 3.58 -12.53 -10.41
CA VAL A 245 4.67 -13.00 -11.27
C VAL A 245 4.13 -13.61 -12.57
N LEU A 246 3.09 -14.43 -12.50
CA LEU A 246 2.47 -15.06 -13.68
C LEU A 246 1.90 -14.00 -14.64
N GLU A 247 1.15 -13.03 -14.11
CA GLU A 247 0.54 -11.98 -14.91
C GLU A 247 1.59 -11.06 -15.55
N THR A 248 2.66 -10.74 -14.81
CA THR A 248 3.79 -9.98 -15.37
C THR A 248 4.50 -10.74 -16.48
N ARG A 249 4.69 -12.06 -16.37
CA ARG A 249 5.28 -12.87 -17.43
C ARG A 249 4.40 -12.87 -18.69
N LYS A 250 3.11 -13.14 -18.52
CA LYS A 250 2.12 -13.15 -19.60
C LYS A 250 2.12 -11.82 -20.38
N ARG A 251 2.04 -10.68 -19.69
CA ARG A 251 2.07 -9.36 -20.33
C ARG A 251 3.35 -9.08 -21.11
N LYS A 252 4.50 -9.54 -20.61
CA LYS A 252 5.79 -9.39 -21.31
C LYS A 252 5.81 -10.22 -22.59
N GLU A 253 5.29 -11.44 -22.56
CA GLU A 253 5.15 -12.30 -23.74
C GLU A 253 4.23 -11.66 -24.78
N ASP A 254 3.05 -11.18 -24.36
CA ASP A 254 2.08 -10.50 -25.24
C ASP A 254 2.70 -9.26 -25.92
N THR A 255 3.48 -8.47 -25.16
CA THR A 255 4.18 -7.27 -25.68
C THR A 255 5.27 -7.63 -26.69
N ASN A 256 6.00 -8.73 -26.48
CA ASN A 256 7.04 -9.16 -27.42
C ASN A 256 6.41 -9.69 -28.71
N ASN A 257 5.32 -10.46 -28.60
CA ASN A 257 4.58 -10.99 -29.74
C ASN A 257 3.98 -9.87 -30.62
N SER A 258 3.44 -8.81 -30.00
CA SER A 258 2.90 -7.66 -30.76
C SER A 258 3.98 -6.90 -31.52
N LYS A 259 5.13 -6.63 -30.90
CA LYS A 259 6.29 -5.98 -31.55
C LYS A 259 6.85 -6.81 -32.71
N GLN A 260 6.89 -8.13 -32.56
CA GLN A 260 7.34 -9.02 -33.64
C GLN A 260 6.38 -8.97 -34.83
N LYS A 261 5.05 -8.97 -34.56
CA LYS A 261 4.03 -8.87 -35.60
C LYS A 261 4.10 -7.54 -36.36
N GLU A 262 4.29 -6.41 -35.66
CA GLU A 262 4.50 -5.10 -36.29
C GLU A 262 5.77 -5.07 -37.15
N SER A 263 6.87 -5.63 -36.64
CA SER A 263 8.14 -5.68 -37.38
C SER A 263 8.02 -6.50 -38.67
N ASN A 264 7.31 -7.63 -38.63
CA ASN A 264 7.05 -8.45 -39.82
C ASN A 264 6.16 -7.75 -40.85
N LEU A 265 5.19 -6.93 -40.41
CA LEU A 265 4.34 -6.13 -41.30
C LEU A 265 5.11 -5.01 -42.01
N ILE A 266 6.09 -4.39 -41.32
CA ILE A 266 6.95 -3.37 -41.92
C ILE A 266 7.87 -3.97 -42.98
N LEU A 267 8.41 -5.17 -42.73
CA LEU A 267 9.30 -5.85 -43.68
C LEU A 267 8.56 -6.42 -44.92
N ALA A 268 7.23 -6.54 -44.85
CA ALA A 268 6.40 -7.09 -45.92
C ALA A 268 5.84 -6.02 -46.88
N ASN A 269 6.04 -4.72 -46.59
CA ASN A 269 5.63 -3.58 -47.42
C ASN A 269 6.85 -2.84 -47.99
#